data_AF-K9W419-F1
#
_entry.id   AF-K9W419-F1
#
_cell.length_a   1.000
_cell.length_b   1.000
_cell.length_c   1.000
_cell.angle_alpha   90.00
_cell.angle_beta   90.00
_cell.angle_gamma   90.00
#
_symmetry.space_group_name_H-M   'P 1'
#
loop_
_entity.id
_entity.type
_entity.pdbx_description
1 polymer ?
#
loop_
_entity_poly.entity_id
_entity_poly.type
_entity_poly.pdbx_seq_one_letter_code
_entity_poly.pdbx_strand_id
1 'polypeptide(L)'
;MNYEGKLRSLRPGDRLNYHGIEWRVIEYNTYKDRYGYETEEWLLQWEARKKYYLLREIDPQNPESAVNWYLAEPIKNAKIYLPDSQNNITNQLWHDMQHQEMPYPELKMFGKVYFFESGTKGTYEEGKDETSRITWDYWDTTHEANLALEAWQNGDLHIYSTKLVNIKAFSIAHKNLQNSWWLRALRVSLGTAGLLLLLVGCSMLIFG
;
A
#
# COMPACT_ATOMS: atom_id res chain seq x y z
N MET A 1 -2.97 -17.37 -18.75
CA MET A 1 -1.94 -16.93 -17.78
C MET A 1 -2.67 -16.47 -16.51
N ASN A 2 -2.33 -17.01 -15.33
CA ASN A 2 -2.98 -16.63 -14.07
C ASN A 2 -2.37 -15.30 -13.57
N TYR A 3 -2.97 -14.16 -13.94
CA TYR A 3 -2.50 -12.82 -13.56
C TYR A 3 -2.65 -12.57 -12.06
N GLU A 4 -3.74 -13.05 -11.46
CA GLU A 4 -4.00 -12.90 -10.04
C GLU A 4 -2.95 -13.63 -9.22
N GLY A 5 -2.68 -14.90 -9.51
CA GLY A 5 -1.65 -15.68 -8.81
C GLY A 5 -0.25 -15.07 -8.94
N LYS A 6 0.04 -14.40 -10.06
CA LYS A 6 1.29 -13.65 -10.25
C LYS A 6 1.37 -12.45 -9.31
N LEU A 7 0.35 -11.59 -9.30
CA LEU A 7 0.32 -10.43 -8.40
C LEU A 7 0.35 -10.85 -6.92
N ARG A 8 -0.43 -11.86 -6.55
CA ARG A 8 -0.45 -12.39 -5.17
C ARG A 8 0.88 -12.98 -4.71
N SER A 9 1.77 -13.34 -5.65
CA SER A 9 3.11 -13.84 -5.33
C SER A 9 4.13 -12.73 -5.03
N LEU A 10 3.77 -11.47 -5.24
CA LEU A 10 4.64 -10.32 -5.00
C LEU A 10 4.95 -10.18 -3.51
N ARG A 11 6.23 -9.96 -3.20
CA ARG A 11 6.74 -9.73 -1.84
C ARG A 11 7.68 -8.52 -1.82
N PRO A 12 7.97 -7.96 -0.63
CA PRO A 12 8.95 -6.90 -0.49
C PRO A 12 10.25 -7.18 -1.25
N GLY A 13 10.67 -6.23 -2.09
CA GLY A 13 11.84 -6.34 -2.97
C GLY A 13 11.53 -6.73 -4.42
N ASP A 14 10.35 -7.29 -4.70
CA ASP A 14 9.88 -7.56 -6.06
C ASP A 14 9.55 -6.28 -6.81
N ARG A 15 9.41 -6.40 -8.13
CA ARG A 15 9.02 -5.30 -9.01
C ARG A 15 7.91 -5.71 -9.96
N LEU A 16 7.11 -4.73 -10.33
CA LEU A 16 6.01 -4.87 -11.28
C LEU A 16 5.95 -3.62 -12.16
N ASN A 17 5.46 -3.79 -13.37
CA ASN A 17 5.16 -2.71 -14.29
C ASN A 17 3.65 -2.54 -14.40
N TYR A 18 3.20 -1.30 -14.33
CA TYR A 18 1.81 -0.90 -14.56
C TYR A 18 1.80 0.36 -15.42
N HIS A 19 1.16 0.29 -16.59
CA HIS A 19 1.15 1.35 -17.61
C HIS A 19 2.53 1.93 -17.94
N GLY A 20 3.55 1.08 -18.05
CA GLY A 20 4.90 1.49 -18.42
C GLY A 20 5.75 2.00 -17.25
N ILE A 21 5.19 2.15 -16.06
CA ILE A 21 5.93 2.55 -14.86
C ILE A 21 6.34 1.32 -14.07
N GLU A 22 7.64 1.20 -13.74
CA GLU A 22 8.15 0.16 -12.84
C GLU A 22 8.02 0.60 -11.37
N TRP A 23 7.37 -0.26 -10.58
CA TRP A 23 7.15 -0.09 -9.16
C TRP A 23 7.91 -1.16 -8.38
N ARG A 24 8.43 -0.78 -7.22
CA ARG A 24 8.99 -1.71 -6.24
C ARG A 24 7.98 -1.99 -5.14
N VAL A 25 7.85 -3.25 -4.75
CA VAL A 25 7.07 -3.64 -3.56
C VAL A 25 7.93 -3.39 -2.33
N ILE A 26 7.41 -2.59 -1.39
CA ILE A 26 8.10 -2.20 -0.16
C ILE A 26 7.58 -3.01 1.02
N GLU A 27 6.26 -3.16 1.11
CA GLU A 27 5.58 -3.88 2.19
C GLU A 27 4.46 -4.74 1.60
N TYR A 28 4.07 -5.77 2.36
CA TYR A 28 2.95 -6.63 2.06
C TYR A 28 2.23 -6.98 3.35
N ASN A 29 0.94 -6.67 3.41
CA ASN A 29 0.08 -6.92 4.56
C ASN A 29 -1.16 -7.70 4.13
N THR A 30 -1.76 -8.40 5.07
CA THR A 30 -3.03 -9.11 4.87
C THR A 30 -3.92 -8.91 6.07
N TYR A 31 -5.22 -8.76 5.81
CA TYR A 31 -6.24 -8.72 6.84
C TYR A 31 -7.35 -9.71 6.49
N LYS A 32 -7.93 -10.32 7.51
CA LYS A 32 -9.09 -11.20 7.37
C LYS A 32 -9.95 -11.10 8.62
N ASP A 33 -11.25 -10.95 8.43
CA ASP A 33 -12.21 -10.95 9.53
C ASP A 33 -12.92 -12.32 9.69
N ARG A 34 -13.72 -12.42 10.76
CA ARG A 34 -14.50 -13.64 11.06
C ARG A 34 -15.70 -13.87 10.13
N TYR A 35 -16.06 -12.88 9.32
CA TYR A 35 -17.20 -12.91 8.40
C TYR A 35 -16.79 -13.27 6.98
N GLY A 36 -15.49 -13.41 6.72
CA GLY A 36 -14.92 -13.83 5.45
C GLY A 36 -14.48 -12.66 4.57
N TYR A 37 -14.50 -11.43 5.06
CA TYR A 37 -13.87 -10.30 4.40
C TYR A 37 -12.35 -10.47 4.46
N GLU A 38 -11.67 -10.29 3.32
CA GLU A 38 -10.22 -10.42 3.20
C GLU A 38 -9.63 -9.27 2.39
N THR A 39 -8.55 -8.67 2.90
CA THR A 39 -7.71 -7.76 2.10
C THR A 39 -6.27 -8.24 2.03
N GLU A 40 -5.67 -8.06 0.86
CA GLU A 40 -4.22 -8.14 0.66
C GLU A 40 -3.75 -6.77 0.16
N GLU A 41 -2.68 -6.24 0.77
CA GLU A 41 -2.19 -4.89 0.50
C GLU A 41 -0.71 -4.93 0.16
N TRP A 42 -0.32 -4.33 -0.97
CA TRP A 42 1.07 -4.13 -1.35
C TRP A 42 1.38 -2.64 -1.38
N LEU A 43 2.33 -2.21 -0.57
CA LEU A 43 2.87 -0.86 -0.68
C LEU A 43 3.83 -0.81 -1.88
N LEU A 44 3.42 -0.13 -2.93
CA LEU A 44 4.18 0.11 -4.14
C LEU A 44 4.91 1.44 -4.03
N GLN A 45 6.15 1.47 -4.49
CA GLN A 45 6.95 2.69 -4.55
C GLN A 45 7.51 2.87 -5.96
N TRP A 46 7.25 4.06 -6.51
CA TRP A 46 7.89 4.56 -7.72
C TRP A 46 8.81 5.72 -7.33
N GLU A 47 10.10 5.56 -7.63
CA GLU A 47 11.18 6.43 -7.17
C GLU A 47 11.20 6.59 -5.63
N ALA A 48 12.05 7.46 -5.09
CA ALA A 48 12.12 7.65 -3.63
C ALA A 48 10.89 8.37 -3.03
N ARG A 49 9.92 8.82 -3.82
CA ARG A 49 8.95 9.85 -3.40
C ARG A 49 7.48 9.47 -3.50
N LYS A 50 7.07 8.56 -4.39
CA LYS A 50 5.65 8.24 -4.60
C LYS A 50 5.33 6.84 -4.11
N LYS A 51 4.32 6.75 -3.24
CA LYS A 51 3.84 5.52 -2.62
C LYS A 51 2.37 5.32 -3.01
N TYR A 52 2.00 4.10 -3.38
CA TYR A 52 0.64 3.69 -3.72
C TYR A 52 0.37 2.35 -3.04
N TYR A 53 -0.88 2.08 -2.70
CA TYR A 53 -1.29 0.77 -2.26
C TYR A 53 -1.96 0.06 -3.43
N LEU A 54 -1.46 -1.11 -3.81
CA LEU A 54 -2.23 -2.07 -4.58
C LEU A 54 -3.01 -2.89 -3.56
N LEU A 55 -4.33 -2.94 -3.70
CA LEU A 55 -5.24 -3.61 -2.79
C LEU A 55 -5.97 -4.70 -3.56
N ARG A 56 -6.13 -5.85 -2.92
CA ARG A 56 -7.05 -6.90 -3.34
C ARG A 56 -8.06 -7.10 -2.23
N GLU A 57 -9.33 -7.02 -2.55
CA GLU A 57 -10.44 -7.17 -1.61
C GLU A 57 -11.30 -8.36 -2.01
N ILE A 58 -11.67 -9.18 -1.03
CA ILE A 58 -12.76 -10.16 -1.12
C ILE A 58 -13.82 -9.71 -0.14
N ASP A 59 -14.98 -9.34 -0.65
CA ASP A 59 -16.16 -9.05 0.16
C ASP A 59 -17.25 -10.09 -0.09
N PRO A 60 -17.51 -11.01 0.87
CA PRO A 60 -18.55 -12.03 0.73
C PRO A 60 -19.97 -11.45 0.70
N GLN A 61 -20.17 -10.20 1.13
CA GLN A 61 -21.48 -9.53 1.08
C GLN A 61 -21.79 -8.96 -0.31
N ASN A 62 -20.77 -8.82 -1.17
CA ASN A 62 -20.89 -8.33 -2.54
C ASN A 62 -20.44 -9.40 -3.56
N PRO A 63 -21.27 -10.45 -3.78
CA PRO A 63 -20.87 -11.62 -4.57
C PRO A 63 -20.66 -11.32 -6.07
N GLU A 64 -21.24 -10.24 -6.60
CA GLU A 64 -21.02 -9.82 -7.99
C GLU A 64 -19.58 -9.34 -8.24
N SER A 65 -18.87 -8.96 -7.18
CA SER A 65 -17.49 -8.47 -7.21
C SER A 65 -16.60 -9.27 -6.25
N ALA A 66 -16.70 -10.61 -6.31
CA ALA A 66 -16.04 -11.55 -5.40
C ALA A 66 -14.53 -11.32 -5.18
N VAL A 67 -13.84 -10.67 -6.13
CA VAL A 67 -12.47 -10.16 -5.95
C VAL A 67 -12.32 -8.82 -6.67
N ASN A 68 -12.12 -7.74 -5.92
CA ASN A 68 -11.78 -6.44 -6.48
C ASN A 68 -10.29 -6.14 -6.33
N TRP A 69 -9.77 -5.38 -7.28
CA TRP A 69 -8.41 -4.86 -7.23
C TRP A 69 -8.44 -3.35 -7.36
N TYR A 70 -7.73 -2.68 -6.47
CA TYR A 70 -7.66 -1.24 -6.45
C TYR A 70 -6.22 -0.74 -6.41
N LEU A 71 -6.01 0.45 -6.94
CA LEU A 71 -4.79 1.22 -6.72
C LEU A 71 -5.16 2.50 -5.98
N ALA A 72 -4.66 2.63 -4.75
CA ALA A 72 -4.93 3.76 -3.87
C ALA A 72 -3.70 4.67 -3.75
N GLU A 73 -3.91 5.96 -3.96
CA GLU A 73 -2.91 7.02 -3.80
C GLU A 73 -3.19 7.82 -2.52
N PRO A 74 -2.25 7.88 -1.56
CA PRO A 74 -2.34 8.82 -0.45
C PRO A 74 -2.20 10.26 -0.97
N ILE A 75 -3.22 11.08 -0.72
CA ILE A 75 -3.27 12.48 -1.16
C ILE A 75 -2.76 13.38 -0.04
N LYS A 76 -1.54 13.90 -0.21
CA LYS A 76 -0.97 14.88 0.72
C LYS A 76 -1.55 16.27 0.47
N ASN A 77 -1.76 17.04 1.55
CA ASN A 77 -2.30 18.41 1.50
C ASN A 77 -3.62 18.49 0.71
N ALA A 78 -4.47 17.48 0.84
CA ALA A 78 -5.76 17.46 0.17
C ALA A 78 -6.60 18.69 0.57
N LYS A 79 -7.46 19.12 -0.36
CA LYS A 79 -8.49 20.13 -0.10
C LYS A 79 -9.83 19.53 -0.48
N ILE A 80 -10.69 19.37 0.52
CA ILE A 80 -12.02 18.79 0.37
C ILE A 80 -13.04 19.90 0.60
N TYR A 81 -14.00 19.98 -0.29
CA TYR A 81 -15.02 21.02 -0.30
C TYR A 81 -16.41 20.41 -0.25
N LEU A 82 -17.38 21.18 0.24
CA LEU A 82 -18.79 20.88 -0.05
C LEU A 82 -19.09 21.26 -1.51
N PRO A 83 -20.01 20.57 -2.23
CA PRO A 83 -20.26 20.80 -3.65
C PRO A 83 -20.52 22.26 -4.04
N ASP A 84 -21.31 22.96 -3.23
CA ASP A 84 -21.75 24.34 -3.45
C ASP A 84 -20.94 25.39 -2.65
N SER A 85 -19.81 24.98 -2.08
CA SER A 85 -18.98 25.86 -1.25
C SER A 85 -17.51 25.83 -1.66
N GLN A 86 -16.85 26.97 -1.50
CA GLN A 86 -15.39 27.06 -1.59
C GLN A 86 -14.72 26.86 -0.21
N ASN A 87 -15.51 26.51 0.82
CA ASN A 87 -14.99 26.22 2.15
C ASN A 87 -14.24 24.89 2.14
N ASN A 88 -12.94 24.93 2.44
CA ASN A 88 -12.12 23.74 2.61
C ASN A 88 -12.37 23.14 3.99
N ILE A 89 -13.06 22.00 4.05
CA ILE A 89 -13.46 21.33 5.29
C ILE A 89 -12.46 20.26 5.74
N THR A 90 -11.32 20.09 5.06
CA THR A 90 -10.35 19.02 5.38
C THR A 90 -9.97 18.95 6.86
N ASN A 91 -9.75 20.10 7.52
CA ASN A 91 -9.39 20.12 8.94
C ASN A 91 -10.57 19.79 9.87
N GLN A 92 -11.80 19.97 9.42
CA GLN A 92 -13.02 19.70 10.18
C GLN A 92 -13.42 18.22 10.10
N LEU A 93 -13.14 17.56 8.97
CA LEU A 93 -13.54 16.16 8.73
C LEU A 93 -13.07 15.20 9.82
N TRP A 94 -11.83 15.35 10.30
CA TRP A 94 -11.34 14.52 11.40
C TRP A 94 -12.22 14.65 12.64
N HIS A 95 -12.55 15.89 13.03
CA HIS A 95 -13.38 16.15 14.20
C HIS A 95 -14.78 15.55 14.03
N ASP A 96 -15.40 15.76 12.87
CA ASP A 96 -16.76 15.26 12.58
C ASP A 96 -16.80 13.73 12.62
N MET A 97 -15.81 13.07 12.03
CA MET A 97 -15.68 11.61 12.05
C MET A 97 -15.52 11.08 13.48
N GLN A 98 -14.64 11.68 14.29
CA GLN A 98 -14.40 11.23 15.66
C GLN A 98 -15.59 11.45 16.60
N HIS A 99 -16.37 12.52 16.38
CA HIS A 99 -17.60 12.79 17.13
C HIS A 99 -18.81 12.00 16.61
N GLN A 100 -18.62 11.15 15.60
CA GLN A 100 -19.68 10.33 15.00
C GLN A 100 -20.84 11.17 14.46
N GLU A 101 -20.51 12.35 13.93
CA GLU A 101 -21.47 13.15 13.18
C GLU A 101 -21.95 12.39 11.94
N MET A 102 -23.11 12.77 11.42
CA MET A 102 -23.57 12.20 10.15
C MET A 102 -22.57 12.56 9.04
N PRO A 103 -22.14 11.57 8.23
CA PRO A 103 -21.27 11.82 7.09
C PRO A 103 -21.90 12.84 6.14
N TYR A 104 -21.08 13.75 5.62
CA TYR A 104 -21.51 14.66 4.56
C TYR A 104 -22.03 13.82 3.38
N PRO A 105 -23.21 14.09 2.81
CA PRO A 105 -23.73 13.30 1.69
C PRO A 105 -22.83 13.34 0.47
N GLU A 106 -22.20 14.48 0.24
CA GLU A 106 -21.38 14.75 -0.93
C GLU A 106 -20.13 15.54 -0.55
N LEU A 107 -19.01 15.18 -1.18
CA LEU A 107 -17.73 15.85 -1.06
C LEU A 107 -17.16 16.13 -2.44
N LYS A 108 -16.37 17.21 -2.55
CA LYS A 108 -15.69 17.60 -3.79
C LYS A 108 -14.19 17.69 -3.59
N MET A 109 -13.43 17.02 -4.44
CA MET A 109 -11.97 17.08 -4.49
C MET A 109 -11.50 17.07 -5.95
N PHE A 110 -10.51 17.92 -6.27
CA PHE A 110 -9.99 18.09 -7.64
C PHE A 110 -11.08 18.31 -8.72
N GLY A 111 -12.16 19.01 -8.35
CA GLY A 111 -13.28 19.31 -9.25
C GLY A 111 -14.27 18.16 -9.46
N LYS A 112 -14.02 16.98 -8.89
CA LYS A 112 -14.91 15.81 -8.94
C LYS A 112 -15.75 15.71 -7.68
N VAL A 113 -17.02 15.35 -7.83
CA VAL A 113 -17.97 15.11 -6.73
C VAL A 113 -18.00 13.62 -6.43
N TYR A 114 -18.02 13.30 -5.14
CA TYR A 114 -18.11 11.95 -4.60
C TYR A 114 -19.26 11.91 -3.58
N PHE A 115 -19.94 10.77 -3.51
CA PHE A 115 -21.14 10.53 -2.72
C PHE A 115 -20.83 9.53 -1.63
N PHE A 116 -21.27 9.83 -0.41
CA PHE A 116 -21.08 8.92 0.71
C PHE A 116 -21.76 7.59 0.42
N GLU A 117 -21.03 6.49 0.60
CA GLU A 117 -21.55 5.14 0.40
C GLU A 117 -21.58 4.36 1.71
N SER A 118 -20.47 4.40 2.46
CA SER A 118 -20.37 3.62 3.69
C SER A 118 -19.38 4.21 4.68
N GLY A 119 -19.54 3.80 5.94
CA GLY A 119 -18.64 4.13 7.02
C GLY A 119 -18.32 2.88 7.82
N THR A 120 -17.04 2.69 8.14
CA THR A 120 -16.57 1.59 8.97
C THR A 120 -15.79 2.11 10.17
N LYS A 121 -15.76 1.32 11.25
CA LYS A 121 -14.95 1.59 12.43
C LYS A 121 -14.28 0.30 12.86
N GLY A 122 -12.97 0.38 13.04
CA GLY A 122 -12.15 -0.76 13.43
C GLY A 122 -11.09 -0.39 14.45
N THR A 123 -10.49 -1.43 15.02
CA THR A 123 -9.26 -1.34 15.82
C THR A 123 -8.19 -2.14 15.11
N TYR A 124 -7.01 -1.54 14.95
CA TYR A 124 -5.84 -2.15 14.33
C TYR A 124 -4.77 -2.34 15.39
N GLU A 125 -4.14 -3.51 15.39
CA GLU A 125 -2.94 -3.77 16.18
C GLU A 125 -1.72 -3.29 15.40
N GLU A 126 -1.13 -2.16 15.80
CA GLU A 126 0.19 -1.75 15.30
C GLU A 126 1.25 -2.06 16.36
N GLY A 127 1.78 -3.28 16.31
CA GLY A 127 2.75 -3.76 17.28
C GLY A 127 2.14 -4.08 18.64
N LYS A 128 2.28 -3.20 19.63
CA LYS A 128 1.73 -3.39 21.00
C LYS A 128 0.54 -2.47 21.30
N ASP A 129 0.27 -1.52 20.43
CA ASP A 129 -0.75 -0.51 20.66
C ASP A 129 -1.96 -0.79 19.76
N GLU A 130 -3.13 -0.85 20.37
CA GLU A 130 -4.40 -0.85 19.65
C GLU A 130 -4.71 0.59 19.23
N THR A 131 -4.88 0.81 17.93
CA THR A 131 -5.28 2.11 17.39
C THR A 131 -6.60 1.98 16.66
N SER A 132 -7.59 2.80 17.03
CA SER A 132 -8.87 2.82 16.33
C SER A 132 -8.83 3.78 15.15
N ARG A 133 -9.55 3.40 14.10
CA ARG A 133 -9.75 4.19 12.88
C ARG A 133 -11.22 4.18 12.49
N ILE A 134 -11.69 5.33 12.05
CA ILE A 134 -12.99 5.48 11.37
C ILE A 134 -12.70 5.75 9.91
N THR A 135 -13.34 5.00 9.01
CA THR A 135 -13.22 5.20 7.57
C THR A 135 -14.56 5.64 7.01
N TRP A 136 -14.57 6.68 6.18
CA TRP A 136 -15.71 7.03 5.33
C TRP A 136 -15.33 6.88 3.87
N ASP A 137 -16.16 6.14 3.13
CA ASP A 137 -15.95 5.83 1.73
C ASP A 137 -16.93 6.61 0.86
N TYR A 138 -16.37 7.34 -0.10
CA TYR A 138 -17.12 8.18 -1.02
C TYR A 138 -16.83 7.76 -2.46
N TRP A 139 -17.86 7.42 -3.23
CA TRP A 139 -17.70 7.02 -4.63
C TRP A 139 -18.20 8.07 -5.60
N ASP A 140 -17.61 8.12 -6.79
CA ASP A 140 -18.22 8.85 -7.89
C ASP A 140 -19.46 8.15 -8.44
N THR A 141 -20.25 8.87 -9.24
CA THR A 141 -21.51 8.33 -9.80
C THR A 141 -21.32 7.11 -10.71
N THR A 142 -20.10 6.91 -11.23
CA THR A 142 -19.76 5.79 -12.11
C THR A 142 -19.12 4.62 -11.37
N HIS A 143 -18.90 4.73 -10.05
CA HIS A 143 -18.20 3.74 -9.23
C HIS A 143 -16.82 3.34 -9.78
N GLU A 144 -16.10 4.28 -10.39
CA GLU A 144 -14.76 4.08 -10.92
C GLU A 144 -13.68 4.64 -10.00
N ALA A 145 -14.04 5.61 -9.15
CA ALA A 145 -13.12 6.27 -8.24
C ALA A 145 -13.74 6.43 -6.85
N ASN A 146 -12.99 6.01 -5.85
CA ASN A 146 -13.31 6.18 -4.44
C ASN A 146 -12.39 7.25 -3.82
N LEU A 147 -12.97 8.02 -2.91
CA LEU A 147 -12.31 8.93 -1.99
C LEU A 147 -12.52 8.35 -0.59
N ALA A 148 -11.50 7.66 -0.08
CA ALA A 148 -11.52 7.12 1.28
C ALA A 148 -10.90 8.13 2.23
N LEU A 149 -11.60 8.39 3.33
CA LEU A 149 -11.16 9.24 4.43
C LEU A 149 -10.96 8.35 5.65
N GLU A 150 -9.79 8.43 6.27
CA GLU A 150 -9.46 7.66 7.47
C GLU A 150 -9.08 8.60 8.60
N ALA A 151 -9.92 8.68 9.63
CA ALA A 151 -9.66 9.44 10.84
C ALA A 151 -9.07 8.53 11.91
N TRP A 152 -7.82 8.82 12.30
CA TRP A 152 -7.06 8.07 13.30
C TRP A 152 -7.13 8.76 14.67
N GLN A 153 -7.06 8.00 15.76
CA GLN A 153 -7.17 8.55 17.12
C GLN A 153 -6.08 9.58 17.50
N ASN A 154 -4.96 9.59 16.78
CA ASN A 154 -3.83 10.48 17.04
C ASN A 154 -4.02 11.91 16.48
N GLY A 155 -5.17 12.21 15.85
CA GLY A 155 -5.40 13.51 15.22
C GLY A 155 -5.20 13.51 13.71
N ASP A 156 -4.73 12.41 13.13
CA ASP A 156 -4.41 12.36 11.71
C ASP A 156 -5.63 12.00 10.86
N LEU A 157 -5.80 12.73 9.76
CA LEU A 157 -6.73 12.41 8.69
C LEU A 157 -5.93 11.97 7.47
N HIS A 158 -6.03 10.68 7.13
CA HIS A 158 -5.46 10.16 5.91
C HIS A 158 -6.51 10.15 4.81
N ILE A 159 -6.13 10.58 3.61
CA ILE A 159 -7.03 10.76 2.48
C ILE A 159 -6.44 9.98 1.32
N TYR A 160 -7.24 9.11 0.72
CA TYR A 160 -6.82 8.27 -0.39
C TYR A 160 -7.74 8.49 -1.58
N SER A 161 -7.14 8.57 -2.77
CA SER A 161 -7.87 8.41 -4.02
C SER A 161 -7.63 6.99 -4.54
N THR A 162 -8.70 6.23 -4.60
CA THR A 162 -8.68 4.81 -4.97
C THR A 162 -9.36 4.63 -6.31
N LYS A 163 -8.82 3.77 -7.16
CA LYS A 163 -9.41 3.42 -8.46
C LYS A 163 -9.41 1.92 -8.65
N LEU A 164 -10.47 1.40 -9.27
CA LEU A 164 -10.49 0.03 -9.76
C LEU A 164 -9.40 -0.18 -10.82
N VAL A 165 -8.69 -1.29 -10.74
CA VAL A 165 -7.63 -1.62 -11.70
C VAL A 165 -7.84 -2.99 -12.34
N ASN A 166 -7.58 -3.05 -13.64
CA ASN A 166 -7.54 -4.31 -14.36
C ASN A 166 -6.19 -4.99 -14.14
N ILE A 167 -6.19 -6.11 -13.43
CA ILE A 167 -4.97 -6.88 -13.13
C ILE A 167 -4.19 -7.34 -14.37
N LYS A 168 -4.82 -7.41 -15.55
CA LYS A 168 -4.15 -7.78 -16.82
C LYS A 168 -3.24 -6.67 -17.35
N ALA A 169 -3.39 -5.43 -16.87
CA ALA A 169 -2.52 -4.31 -17.21
C ALA A 169 -1.17 -4.37 -16.46
N PHE A 170 -1.04 -5.26 -15.47
CA PHE A 170 0.19 -5.47 -14.73
C PHE A 170 1.07 -6.53 -15.37
N SER A 171 2.38 -6.32 -15.32
CA SER A 171 3.38 -7.34 -15.64
C SER A 171 4.47 -7.38 -14.57
N ILE A 172 4.99 -8.56 -14.26
CA ILE A 172 6.08 -8.67 -13.27
C ILE A 172 7.40 -8.35 -13.98
N ALA A 173 8.07 -7.29 -13.54
CA ALA A 173 9.41 -6.96 -13.98
C ALA A 173 10.40 -7.69 -13.05
N HIS A 174 11.09 -8.71 -13.54
CA HIS A 174 12.20 -9.44 -12.87
C HIS A 174 12.18 -9.54 -11.33
N LYS A 175 12.03 -10.76 -10.79
CA LYS A 175 12.42 -11.06 -9.40
C LYS A 175 13.89 -10.69 -9.20
N ASN A 176 14.18 -9.73 -8.33
CA ASN A 176 15.56 -9.35 -8.08
C ASN A 176 16.23 -10.51 -7.30
N LEU A 177 17.07 -11.30 -7.97
CA LEU A 177 17.89 -12.39 -7.38
C LEU A 177 18.92 -11.90 -6.35
N GLN A 178 18.85 -10.64 -5.90
CA GLN A 178 19.84 -9.97 -5.06
C GLN A 178 19.69 -10.19 -3.55
N ASN A 179 18.90 -11.16 -3.10
CA ASN A 179 18.95 -11.62 -1.71
C ASN A 179 19.27 -13.11 -1.60
N SER A 180 20.12 -13.59 -2.52
CA SER A 180 20.80 -14.85 -2.37
C SER A 180 21.82 -14.75 -1.23
N TRP A 181 21.44 -15.23 -0.04
CA TRP A 181 22.35 -15.47 1.08
C TRP A 181 23.55 -16.34 0.67
N TRP A 182 23.39 -17.22 -0.32
CA TRP A 182 24.46 -18.07 -0.86
C TRP A 182 25.53 -17.28 -1.67
N LEU A 183 25.17 -16.22 -2.39
CA LEU A 183 26.13 -15.33 -3.05
C LEU A 183 26.92 -14.47 -2.04
N ARG A 184 26.33 -14.15 -0.88
CA ARG A 184 27.07 -13.55 0.25
C ARG A 184 28.03 -14.55 0.89
N ALA A 185 27.61 -15.80 1.08
CA ALA A 185 28.49 -16.87 1.58
C ALA A 185 29.69 -17.13 0.63
N LEU A 186 29.47 -17.08 -0.69
CA LEU A 186 30.54 -17.24 -1.69
C LEU A 186 31.54 -16.06 -1.69
N ARG A 187 31.09 -14.84 -1.39
CA ARG A 187 32.00 -13.68 -1.23
C ARG A 187 32.80 -13.73 0.06
N VAL A 188 32.23 -14.26 1.14
CA VAL A 188 32.94 -14.46 2.41
C VAL A 188 34.00 -15.56 2.28
N SER A 189 33.72 -16.67 1.57
CA SER A 189 34.70 -17.75 1.38
C SER A 189 35.87 -17.37 0.46
N LEU A 190 35.64 -16.55 -0.57
CA LEU A 190 36.72 -16.01 -1.42
C LEU A 190 37.58 -14.96 -0.68
N GLY A 191 36.97 -14.17 0.21
CA GLY A 191 37.69 -13.20 1.04
C GLY A 191 38.58 -13.87 2.11
N THR A 192 38.12 -14.95 2.73
CA THR A 192 38.90 -15.68 3.74
C THR A 192 40.03 -16.52 3.13
N ALA A 193 39.84 -17.10 1.95
CA ALA A 193 40.91 -17.79 1.22
C ALA A 193 42.05 -16.84 0.79
N GLY A 194 41.72 -15.60 0.39
CA GLY A 194 42.71 -14.58 0.06
C GLY A 194 43.52 -14.07 1.26
N LEU A 195 42.91 -13.96 2.44
CA LEU A 195 43.57 -13.50 3.66
C LEU A 195 44.51 -14.56 4.26
N LEU A 196 44.19 -15.84 4.13
CA LEU A 196 45.06 -16.95 4.56
C LEU A 196 46.33 -17.06 3.69
N LEU A 197 46.25 -16.80 2.39
CA LEU A 197 47.43 -16.80 1.51
C LEU A 197 48.37 -15.63 1.78
N LEU A 198 47.85 -14.46 2.16
CA LEU A 198 48.67 -13.31 2.56
C LEU A 198 49.38 -13.52 3.91
N LEU A 199 48.74 -14.19 4.87
CA LEU A 199 49.35 -14.49 6.17
C LEU A 199 50.47 -15.55 6.08
N VAL A 200 50.33 -16.55 5.20
CA VAL A 200 51.40 -17.52 4.92
C VAL A 200 52.54 -16.89 4.13
N GLY A 201 52.25 -15.98 3.20
CA GLY A 201 53.28 -15.23 2.47
C GLY A 201 54.11 -14.29 3.36
N CYS A 202 53.49 -13.63 4.34
CA CYS A 202 54.20 -12.75 5.27
C CYS A 202 55.03 -13.50 6.31
N SER A 203 54.64 -14.71 6.73
CA SER A 203 55.43 -15.50 7.68
C SER A 203 56.67 -16.14 7.06
N MET A 204 56.68 -16.38 5.75
CA MET A 204 57.87 -16.87 5.04
C MET A 204 58.95 -15.80 4.78
N LEU A 205 58.61 -14.51 4.88
CA LEU A 205 59.58 -13.40 4.71
C LEU A 205 60.26 -12.97 6.02
N ILE A 206 59.74 -13.37 7.18
CA ILE A 206 60.28 -12.97 8.49
C ILE A 206 61.26 -14.03 9.04
N PHE A 207 61.22 -15.26 8.53
CA PHE A 207 62.08 -16.38 8.97
C PHE A 207 62.94 -16.98 7.83
N GLY A 208 63.15 -16.24 6.75
CA GLY A 208 64.04 -16.59 5.64
C GLY A 208 65.35 -15.82 5.68
#